data_AF-A0A843SZ90-F1
#
_entry.id   AF-A0A843SZ90-F1
#
_cell.length_a   1.000
_cell.length_b   1.000
_cell.length_c   1.000
_cell.angle_alpha   90.00
_cell.angle_beta   90.00
_cell.angle_gamma   90.00
#
_symmetry.space_group_name_H-M   'P 1'
#
loop_
_entity.id
_entity.type
_entity.pdbx_description
1 polymer ?
#
loop_
_entity_poly.entity_id
_entity_poly.type
_entity_poly.pdbx_seq_one_letter_code
_entity_poly.pdbx_strand_id
1 'polypeptide(L)'
;MARSRLRPYHPARAWYPEPDSTTMTTHLFIVHFPVSLILAGVIIDLVGAAVGDSSARGWAGRLLIAGGFFAFLAFGTGEGAKFAALASQELDAQLLTRHEEWGSIGAWALLILAFLRAIWRNRFDGAHGWLNAGIGVVGAALVVVITLSGTLVRHGP
;
A
#
# COMPACT_ATOMS: atom_id res chain seq x y z
N MET A 1 -42.21 31.01 39.81
CA MET A 1 -40.96 30.75 39.07
C MET A 1 -40.92 29.27 38.67
N ALA A 2 -41.32 28.96 37.44
CA ALA A 2 -41.37 27.59 36.92
C ALA A 2 -40.11 27.29 36.09
N ARG A 3 -39.33 26.30 36.51
CA ARG A 3 -38.14 25.83 35.77
C ARG A 3 -38.60 24.96 34.60
N SER A 4 -38.50 25.47 33.37
CA SER A 4 -38.69 24.69 32.15
C SER A 4 -37.53 23.70 32.01
N ARG A 5 -37.81 22.41 32.24
CA ARG A 5 -36.88 21.32 31.93
C ARG A 5 -36.94 21.07 30.43
N LEU A 6 -36.13 21.78 29.66
CA LEU A 6 -35.84 21.40 28.29
C LEU A 6 -35.12 20.06 28.33
N ARG A 7 -35.78 19.00 27.83
CA ARG A 7 -35.13 17.71 27.60
C ARG A 7 -34.04 17.92 26.54
N PRO A 8 -32.82 17.41 26.74
CA PRO A 8 -31.79 17.49 25.72
C PRO A 8 -32.30 16.79 24.45
N TYR A 9 -32.24 17.52 23.34
CA TYR A 9 -32.48 16.98 22.02
C TYR A 9 -31.41 15.91 21.75
N HIS A 10 -31.78 14.64 21.83
CA HIS A 10 -30.98 13.55 21.31
C HIS A 10 -31.26 13.52 19.80
N PRO A 11 -30.34 13.99 18.93
CA PRO A 11 -30.52 13.79 17.50
C PRO A 11 -30.69 12.29 17.29
N ALA A 12 -31.78 11.92 16.63
CA ALA A 12 -32.05 10.55 16.24
C ALA A 12 -30.77 10.00 15.62
N ARG A 13 -30.22 8.92 16.22
CA ARG A 13 -29.11 8.19 15.63
C ARG A 13 -29.58 7.82 14.24
N ALA A 14 -29.03 8.48 13.22
CA ALA A 14 -29.22 8.09 11.84
C ALA A 14 -28.86 6.60 11.80
N TRP A 15 -29.83 5.81 11.35
CA TRP A 15 -29.73 4.36 11.29
C TRP A 15 -28.78 4.04 10.13
N TYR A 16 -27.48 4.21 10.37
CA TYR A 16 -26.48 3.72 9.44
C TYR A 16 -26.59 2.20 9.49
N PRO A 17 -26.92 1.54 8.37
CA PRO A 17 -26.86 0.09 8.33
C PRO A 17 -25.46 -0.32 8.76
N GLU A 18 -25.35 -1.24 9.73
CA GLU A 18 -24.04 -1.72 10.14
C GLU A 18 -23.32 -2.23 8.90
N PRO A 19 -22.08 -1.76 8.64
CA PRO A 19 -21.36 -2.14 7.44
C PRO A 19 -21.26 -3.67 7.39
N ASP A 20 -21.82 -4.24 6.32
CA ASP A 20 -21.90 -5.69 6.16
C ASP A 20 -20.48 -6.27 6.18
N SER A 21 -20.22 -7.19 7.12
CA SER A 21 -18.89 -7.75 7.43
C SER A 21 -18.16 -8.38 6.23
N THR A 22 -18.89 -8.64 5.15
CA THR A 22 -18.45 -9.14 3.85
C THR A 22 -17.63 -8.13 3.04
N THR A 23 -17.87 -6.83 3.22
CA THR A 23 -17.16 -5.75 2.50
C THR A 23 -15.75 -5.51 3.05
N MET A 24 -15.57 -5.58 4.37
CA MET A 24 -14.25 -5.46 5.02
C MET A 24 -13.29 -6.58 4.60
N THR A 25 -13.80 -7.81 4.45
CA THR A 25 -12.98 -8.98 4.10
C THR A 25 -12.43 -8.89 2.68
N THR A 26 -13.20 -8.34 1.73
CA THR A 26 -12.76 -8.18 0.34
C THR A 26 -11.65 -7.12 0.20
N HIS A 27 -11.82 -5.98 0.89
CA HIS A 27 -10.79 -4.93 0.93
C HIS A 27 -9.47 -5.44 1.50
N LEU A 28 -9.52 -6.17 2.62
CA LEU A 28 -8.34 -6.78 3.22
C LEU A 28 -7.62 -7.69 2.22
N PHE A 29 -8.35 -8.56 1.51
CA PHE A 29 -7.75 -9.44 0.52
C PHE A 29 -7.11 -8.67 -0.64
N ILE A 30 -7.82 -7.73 -1.26
CA ILE A 30 -7.31 -7.01 -2.45
C ILE A 30 -6.09 -6.17 -2.11
N VAL A 31 -6.07 -5.53 -0.94
CA VAL A 31 -5.00 -4.61 -0.55
C VAL A 31 -3.80 -5.32 0.08
N HIS A 32 -4.00 -6.47 0.75
CA HIS A 32 -2.92 -7.19 1.43
C HIS A 32 -2.32 -8.33 0.60
N PHE A 33 -3.05 -8.87 -0.39
CA PHE A 33 -2.53 -9.90 -1.29
C PHE A 33 -1.24 -9.51 -2.05
N PRO A 34 -1.06 -8.25 -2.52
CA PRO A 34 0.19 -7.82 -3.13
C PRO A 34 1.38 -7.95 -2.18
N VAL A 35 1.19 -7.62 -0.90
CA VAL A 35 2.24 -7.73 0.13
C VAL A 35 2.62 -9.19 0.35
N SER A 36 1.64 -10.10 0.39
CA SER A 36 1.90 -11.55 0.51
C SER A 36 2.69 -12.09 -0.69
N LEU A 37 2.38 -11.65 -1.93
CA LEU A 37 3.13 -12.03 -3.13
C LEU A 37 4.58 -11.53 -3.07
N ILE A 38 4.79 -10.29 -2.63
CA ILE A 38 6.12 -9.72 -2.48
C ILE A 38 6.92 -10.49 -1.42
N LEU A 39 6.33 -10.73 -0.25
CA LEU A 39 6.96 -11.51 0.83
C LEU A 39 7.32 -12.93 0.38
N ALA A 40 6.39 -13.63 -0.28
CA ALA A 40 6.65 -14.95 -0.84
C ALA A 40 7.80 -14.92 -1.85
N GLY A 41 7.82 -13.91 -2.74
CA GLY A 41 8.91 -13.70 -3.69
C GLY A 41 10.26 -13.44 -3.02
N VAL A 42 10.30 -12.66 -1.93
CA VAL A 42 11.54 -12.42 -1.15
C VAL A 42 12.03 -13.72 -0.52
N ILE A 43 11.15 -14.45 0.18
CA ILE A 43 11.50 -15.71 0.85
C ILE A 43 12.03 -16.73 -0.15
N ILE A 44 11.32 -16.95 -1.26
CA ILE A 44 11.73 -17.92 -2.29
C ILE A 44 13.08 -17.51 -2.90
N ASP A 45 13.36 -16.22 -3.06
CA ASP A 45 14.66 -15.81 -3.56
C ASP A 45 15.80 -16.04 -2.57
N LEU A 46 15.57 -15.75 -1.29
CA LEU A 46 16.57 -15.97 -0.25
C LEU A 46 16.90 -17.46 -0.14
N VAL A 47 15.87 -18.31 -0.12
CA VAL A 47 16.03 -19.78 -0.15
C VAL A 47 16.76 -20.21 -1.41
N GLY A 48 16.31 -19.76 -2.58
CA GLY A 48 16.94 -20.08 -3.87
C GLY A 48 18.40 -19.60 -3.95
N ALA A 49 18.74 -18.47 -3.34
CA ALA A 49 20.11 -17.99 -3.23
C ALA A 49 20.95 -18.86 -2.29
N ALA A 50 20.39 -19.28 -1.15
CA ALA A 50 21.07 -20.15 -0.18
C ALA A 50 21.37 -21.54 -0.75
N VAL A 51 20.47 -22.11 -1.56
CA VAL A 51 20.64 -23.46 -2.14
C VAL A 51 21.24 -23.46 -3.56
N GLY A 52 21.48 -22.28 -4.14
CA GLY A 52 22.00 -22.16 -5.51
C GLY A 52 21.00 -22.50 -6.63
N ASP A 53 19.71 -22.56 -6.35
CA ASP A 53 18.67 -22.91 -7.33
C ASP A 53 18.27 -21.69 -8.18
N SER A 54 18.67 -21.70 -9.46
CA SER A 54 18.35 -20.66 -10.43
C SER A 54 16.87 -20.60 -10.84
N SER A 55 16.14 -21.73 -10.76
CA SER A 55 14.72 -21.83 -11.07
C SER A 55 13.87 -21.17 -9.98
N ALA A 56 14.10 -21.52 -8.71
CA ALA A 56 13.44 -20.87 -7.56
C ALA A 56 13.64 -19.35 -7.58
N ARG A 57 14.87 -18.93 -7.86
CA ARG A 57 15.27 -17.53 -8.07
C ARG A 57 14.54 -16.85 -9.24
N GLY A 58 14.25 -17.58 -10.31
CA GLY A 58 13.44 -17.11 -11.45
C GLY A 58 11.97 -16.91 -11.08
N TRP A 59 11.37 -17.88 -10.41
CA TRP A 59 9.99 -17.81 -9.90
C TRP A 59 9.82 -16.68 -8.89
N ALA A 60 10.76 -16.50 -7.97
CA ALA A 60 10.80 -15.38 -7.05
C ALA A 60 10.74 -14.03 -7.78
N GLY A 61 11.50 -13.87 -8.87
CA GLY A 61 11.46 -12.67 -9.69
C GLY A 61 10.07 -12.39 -10.27
N ARG A 62 9.38 -13.41 -10.78
CA ARG A 62 8.01 -13.28 -11.31
C ARG A 62 7.02 -12.88 -10.22
N LEU A 63 7.11 -13.48 -9.03
CA LEU A 63 6.26 -13.14 -7.89
C LEU A 63 6.47 -11.70 -7.43
N LEU A 64 7.71 -11.22 -7.40
CA LEU A 64 8.02 -9.83 -7.06
C LEU A 64 7.46 -8.85 -8.09
N ILE A 65 7.58 -9.16 -9.39
CA ILE A 65 7.00 -8.33 -10.46
C ILE A 65 5.48 -8.28 -10.34
N ALA A 66 4.83 -9.44 -10.19
CA ALA A 66 3.38 -9.53 -10.05
C ALA A 66 2.90 -8.80 -8.78
N GLY A 67 3.57 -9.03 -7.65
CA GLY A 67 3.27 -8.36 -6.39
C GLY A 67 3.44 -6.84 -6.48
N GLY A 68 4.51 -6.36 -7.12
CA GLY A 68 4.71 -4.93 -7.36
C GLY A 68 3.63 -4.31 -8.25
N PHE A 69 3.24 -5.00 -9.33
CA PHE A 69 2.14 -4.57 -10.19
C PHE A 69 0.80 -4.47 -9.45
N PHE A 70 0.44 -5.50 -8.67
CA PHE A 70 -0.80 -5.45 -7.89
C PHE A 70 -0.74 -4.44 -6.74
N ALA A 71 0.43 -4.20 -6.15
CA ALA A 71 0.61 -3.17 -5.13
C ALA A 71 0.36 -1.77 -5.72
N PHE A 72 0.84 -1.53 -6.95
CA PHE A 72 0.56 -0.30 -7.68
C PHE A 72 -0.94 -0.11 -7.96
N LEU A 73 -1.63 -1.16 -8.42
CA LEU A 73 -3.08 -1.09 -8.64
C LEU A 73 -3.84 -0.84 -7.33
N ALA A 74 -3.51 -1.57 -6.27
CA ALA A 74 -4.11 -1.43 -4.95
C ALA A 74 -3.94 0.01 -4.43
N PHE A 75 -2.74 0.56 -4.57
CA PHE A 75 -2.46 1.95 -4.23
C PHE A 75 -3.34 2.93 -5.00
N GLY A 76 -3.39 2.81 -6.34
CA GLY A 76 -4.20 3.70 -7.18
C GLY A 76 -5.68 3.67 -6.81
N THR A 77 -6.22 2.46 -6.54
CA THR A 77 -7.60 2.32 -6.06
C THR A 77 -7.82 2.86 -4.65
N GLY A 78 -6.80 2.74 -3.78
CA GLY A 78 -6.83 3.24 -2.41
C GLY A 78 -6.89 4.76 -2.33
N GLU A 79 -6.07 5.47 -3.12
CA GLU A 79 -6.11 6.93 -3.19
C GLU A 79 -7.46 7.44 -3.71
N GLY A 80 -8.03 6.80 -4.74
CA GLY A 80 -9.36 7.14 -5.23
C GLY A 80 -10.44 7.01 -4.15
N ALA A 81 -10.41 5.92 -3.39
CA ALA A 81 -11.33 5.70 -2.27
C ALA A 81 -11.14 6.73 -1.15
N LYS A 82 -9.88 7.08 -0.84
CA LYS A 82 -9.54 8.12 0.14
C LYS A 82 -10.15 9.48 -0.24
N PHE A 83 -9.98 9.94 -1.48
CA PHE A 83 -10.57 11.21 -1.91
C PHE A 83 -12.09 11.20 -1.83
N ALA A 84 -12.74 10.10 -2.20
CA ALA A 84 -14.19 9.95 -2.08
C ALA A 84 -14.66 10.03 -0.62
N ALA A 85 -13.94 9.40 0.31
CA ALA A 85 -14.33 9.37 1.71
C ALA A 85 -13.98 10.65 2.48
N LEU A 86 -12.92 11.36 2.09
CA LEU A 86 -12.64 12.71 2.61
C LEU A 86 -13.74 13.69 2.19
N ALA A 87 -14.29 13.54 0.98
CA ALA A 87 -15.40 14.36 0.52
C ALA A 87 -16.70 14.11 1.29
N SER A 88 -16.91 12.90 1.85
CA SER A 88 -18.09 12.55 2.65
C SER A 88 -17.97 12.91 4.13
N GLN A 89 -16.79 13.34 4.63
CA GLN A 89 -16.50 13.57 6.05
C GLN A 89 -16.72 12.33 6.95
N GLU A 90 -16.69 11.12 6.39
CA GLU A 90 -16.99 9.88 7.12
C GLU A 90 -15.77 9.25 7.81
N LEU A 91 -14.58 9.83 7.62
CA LEU A 91 -13.31 9.23 8.07
C LEU A 91 -12.59 10.09 9.12
N ASP A 92 -12.13 9.42 10.18
CA ASP A 92 -11.24 10.01 11.16
C ASP A 92 -9.88 10.31 10.51
N ALA A 93 -9.60 11.61 10.36
CA ALA A 93 -8.36 12.11 9.77
C ALA A 93 -7.10 11.58 10.48
N GLN A 94 -7.15 11.33 11.79
CA GLN A 94 -6.00 10.85 12.55
C GLN A 94 -5.71 9.37 12.26
N LEU A 95 -6.75 8.55 12.12
CA LEU A 95 -6.60 7.13 11.77
C LEU A 95 -6.04 6.99 10.35
N LEU A 96 -6.58 7.76 9.40
CA LEU A 96 -6.12 7.80 8.01
C LEU A 96 -4.64 8.22 7.93
N THR A 97 -4.28 9.29 8.65
CA THR A 97 -2.91 9.80 8.76
C THR A 97 -1.94 8.70 9.21
N ARG A 98 -2.27 7.95 10.27
CA ARG A 98 -1.42 6.84 10.74
C ARG A 98 -1.33 5.70 9.73
N HIS A 99 -2.43 5.36 9.07
CA HIS A 99 -2.45 4.32 8.05
C HIS A 99 -1.48 4.65 6.89
N GLU A 100 -1.50 5.91 6.43
CA GLU A 100 -0.60 6.39 5.38
C GLU A 100 0.88 6.39 5.80
N GLU A 101 1.18 6.76 7.04
CA GLU A 101 2.55 6.71 7.58
C GLU A 101 3.12 5.29 7.53
N TRP A 102 2.38 4.31 8.05
CA TRP A 102 2.81 2.91 8.04
C TRP A 102 2.89 2.36 6.62
N GLY A 103 1.94 2.72 5.76
CA GLY A 103 1.97 2.37 4.34
C GLY A 103 3.22 2.91 3.63
N SER A 104 3.58 4.17 3.90
CA SER A 104 4.77 4.83 3.36
C SER A 104 6.05 4.15 3.84
N ILE A 105 6.19 3.90 5.15
CA ILE A 105 7.34 3.18 5.73
C ILE A 105 7.51 1.80 5.07
N GLY A 106 6.41 1.05 4.92
CA GLY A 106 6.42 -0.26 4.27
C GLY A 106 6.85 -0.19 2.81
N ALA A 107 6.34 0.79 2.06
CA ALA A 107 6.72 1.01 0.66
C ALA A 107 8.21 1.33 0.51
N TRP A 108 8.75 2.22 1.35
CA TRP A 108 10.18 2.56 1.37
C TRP A 108 11.06 1.35 1.70
N ALA A 109 10.67 0.54 2.68
CA ALA A 109 11.41 -0.67 3.04
C ALA A 109 11.48 -1.68 1.87
N LEU A 110 10.35 -1.90 1.18
CA LEU A 110 10.30 -2.77 0.01
C LEU A 110 11.12 -2.22 -1.16
N LEU A 111 11.10 -0.91 -1.38
CA LEU A 111 11.91 -0.24 -2.40
C LEU A 111 13.41 -0.44 -2.16
N ILE A 112 13.87 -0.21 -0.92
CA ILE A 112 15.27 -0.40 -0.52
C ILE A 112 15.68 -1.86 -0.73
N LEU A 113 14.83 -2.81 -0.32
CA LEU A 113 15.10 -4.24 -0.50
C LEU A 113 15.19 -4.63 -1.99
N ALA A 114 14.30 -4.10 -2.83
CA ALA A 114 14.33 -4.32 -4.28
C ALA A 114 15.61 -3.74 -4.90
N PHE A 115 16.03 -2.55 -4.47
CA PHE A 115 17.26 -1.90 -4.93
C PHE A 115 18.52 -2.68 -4.52
N LEU A 116 18.64 -3.05 -3.24
CA LEU A 116 19.76 -3.86 -2.73
C LEU A 116 19.86 -5.19 -3.47
N ARG A 117 18.72 -5.84 -3.75
CA ARG A 117 18.67 -7.06 -4.54
C ARG A 117 19.15 -6.84 -5.97
N ALA A 118 18.78 -5.74 -6.61
CA ALA A 118 19.22 -5.42 -7.98
C ALA A 118 20.74 -5.23 -8.06
N ILE A 119 21.32 -4.53 -7.08
CA ILE A 119 22.78 -4.34 -6.96
C ILE A 119 23.48 -5.67 -6.70
N TRP A 120 23.07 -6.41 -5.67
CA TRP A 120 23.74 -7.64 -5.21
C TRP A 120 23.91 -8.66 -6.35
N ARG A 121 22.95 -8.71 -7.28
CA ARG A 121 22.93 -9.72 -8.32
C ARG A 121 23.73 -9.40 -9.58
N ASN A 122 24.50 -8.30 -9.62
CA ASN A 122 25.18 -7.83 -10.84
C ASN A 122 24.26 -7.85 -12.07
N ARG A 123 22.96 -7.57 -11.86
CA ARG A 123 21.96 -7.70 -12.92
C ARG A 123 22.08 -6.61 -13.99
N PHE A 124 23.04 -5.69 -13.91
CA PHE A 124 23.24 -4.64 -14.92
C PHE A 124 23.78 -5.16 -16.25
N ASP A 125 24.09 -6.45 -16.37
CA ASP A 125 24.50 -7.05 -17.64
C ASP A 125 23.30 -7.28 -18.58
N GLY A 126 23.36 -6.65 -19.76
CA GLY A 126 22.40 -6.83 -20.84
C GLY A 126 21.06 -6.08 -20.68
N ALA A 127 20.20 -6.20 -21.69
CA ALA A 127 18.94 -5.44 -21.79
C ALA A 127 17.96 -5.71 -20.63
N HIS A 128 17.95 -6.92 -20.09
CA HIS A 128 17.09 -7.28 -18.94
C HIS A 128 17.51 -6.58 -17.66
N GLY A 129 18.78 -6.24 -17.50
CA GLY A 129 19.28 -5.47 -16.38
C GLY A 129 18.75 -4.06 -16.33
N TRP A 130 18.91 -3.37 -17.46
CA TRP A 130 18.40 -2.01 -17.66
C TRP A 130 16.89 -1.94 -17.55
N LEU A 131 16.15 -2.94 -18.04
CA LEU A 131 14.69 -3.02 -17.85
C LEU A 131 14.32 -3.10 -16.37
N ASN A 132 14.99 -3.96 -15.59
CA ASN A 132 14.74 -4.07 -14.15
C ASN A 132 15.13 -2.81 -13.38
N ALA A 133 16.24 -2.17 -13.76
CA ALA A 133 16.65 -0.88 -13.20
C ALA A 133 15.61 0.21 -13.51
N GLY A 134 15.10 0.27 -14.75
CA GLY A 134 14.03 1.17 -15.15
C GLY A 134 12.75 0.97 -14.35
N ILE A 135 12.31 -0.28 -14.16
CA ILE A 135 11.15 -0.61 -13.31
C ILE A 135 11.40 -0.16 -11.86
N GLY A 136 12.62 -0.37 -11.34
CA GLY A 136 13.01 0.09 -10.01
C GLY A 136 12.97 1.62 -9.85
N VAL A 137 13.49 2.35 -10.84
CA VAL A 137 13.45 3.82 -10.87
C VAL A 137 12.02 4.35 -10.97
N VAL A 138 11.19 3.75 -11.83
CA VAL A 138 9.77 4.11 -11.96
C VAL A 138 9.02 3.83 -10.66
N GLY A 139 9.28 2.68 -10.02
CA GLY A 139 8.73 2.35 -8.71
C GLY A 139 9.16 3.33 -7.62
N ALA A 140 10.44 3.71 -7.59
CA ALA A 140 10.97 4.70 -6.64
C ALA A 140 10.35 6.09 -6.84
N ALA A 141 10.26 6.53 -8.10
CA ALA A 141 9.63 7.80 -8.46
C ALA A 141 8.15 7.81 -8.06
N LEU A 142 7.44 6.70 -8.26
CA LEU A 142 6.06 6.54 -7.80
C LEU A 142 5.97 6.64 -6.28
N VAL A 143 6.78 5.91 -5.51
CA VAL A 143 6.80 6.00 -4.04
C VAL A 143 7.07 7.43 -3.55
N VAL A 144 7.98 8.15 -4.22
CA VAL A 144 8.26 9.57 -3.94
C VAL A 144 7.02 10.43 -4.22
N VAL A 145 6.42 10.31 -5.40
CA VAL A 145 5.21 11.06 -5.77
C VAL A 145 4.08 10.81 -4.76
N ILE A 146 3.87 9.55 -4.38
CA ILE A 146 2.87 9.10 -3.41
C ILE A 146 3.12 9.72 -2.03
N THR A 147 4.37 9.67 -1.57
CA THR A 147 4.76 10.23 -0.27
C THR A 147 4.57 11.74 -0.26
N LEU A 148 5.00 12.41 -1.35
CA LEU A 148 4.88 13.86 -1.51
C LEU A 148 3.41 14.31 -1.61
N SER A 149 2.57 13.60 -2.36
CA SER A 149 1.14 13.89 -2.44
C SER A 149 0.45 13.75 -1.09
N GLY A 150 0.81 12.73 -0.29
CA GLY A 150 0.32 12.60 1.08
C GLY A 150 0.73 13.77 1.97
N THR A 151 1.99 14.22 1.90
CA THR A 151 2.46 15.36 2.69
C THR A 151 1.85 16.70 2.28
N LEU A 152 1.56 16.90 0.98
CA LEU A 152 0.90 18.11 0.49
C LEU A 152 -0.55 18.21 0.97
N VAL A 153 -1.26 17.08 1.10
CA VAL A 153 -2.62 17.05 1.68
C VAL A 153 -2.61 17.37 3.17
N ARG A 154 -1.58 16.94 3.93
CA ARG A 154 -1.43 17.27 5.36
C ARG A 154 -1.10 18.73 5.65
N HIS A 155 -0.58 19.45 4.65
CA HIS A 155 -0.11 20.83 4.79
C HIS A 155 -0.79 21.78 3.80
N GLY A 156 -2.02 21.47 3.37
CA GLY A 156 -2.83 22.43 2.62
C GLY A 156 -2.90 23.78 3.36
N PRO A 157 -3.04 24.89 2.62
CA PRO A 157 -3.08 26.24 3.19
C PRO A 157 -4.17 26.40 4.26
#